data_AF-A0A183PKE0-F1
#
_entry.id   AF-A0A183PKE0-F1
#
_cell.length_a   1.000
_cell.length_b   1.000
_cell.length_c   1.000
_cell.angle_alpha   90.00
_cell.angle_beta   90.00
_cell.angle_gamma   90.00
#
_symmetry.space_group_name_H-M   'P 1'
#
loop_
_entity.id
_entity.type
_entity.pdbx_description
1 polymer ?
#
loop_
_entity_poly.entity_id
_entity_poly.type
_entity_poly.pdbx_seq_one_letter_code
_entity_poly.pdbx_strand_id
1 'polypeptide(L)'
;MWETGKTSQIAKEMRRYNLVVLGISETHWTQAGKQRLNTGEMLLYSGHEEEHAPHTQGVALMLFEVARNALVGWKSHGFRIIKVSFKTKKEGITMNIIQCYAPTNDSNDTIEEHMELKTTFNQYQGANLQYERQGSSTVWS
;
A
#
# COMPACT_ATOMS: atom_id res chain seq x y z
N MET A 1 0.48 1.90 15.66
CA MET A 1 1.39 0.78 15.32
C MET A 1 2.85 1.00 15.84
N TRP A 2 3.10 2.05 16.64
CA TRP A 2 4.42 2.46 17.18
C TRP A 2 5.07 1.48 18.17
N GLU A 3 4.28 0.72 18.92
CA GLU A 3 4.81 -0.28 19.86
C GLU A 3 5.11 -1.62 19.16
N THR A 4 6.28 -2.21 19.44
CA THR A 4 6.71 -3.51 18.89
C THR A 4 5.74 -4.66 19.22
N GLY A 5 5.02 -4.57 20.33
CA GLY A 5 3.98 -5.54 20.70
C GLY A 5 2.78 -5.53 19.74
N LYS A 6 2.36 -4.34 19.29
CA LYS A 6 1.22 -4.16 18.37
C LYS A 6 1.55 -4.67 16.96
N THR A 7 2.77 -4.44 16.46
CA THR A 7 3.20 -4.96 15.14
C THR A 7 3.29 -6.48 15.12
N SER A 8 3.76 -7.09 16.21
CA SER A 8 3.86 -8.55 16.34
C SER A 8 2.48 -9.23 16.33
N GLN A 9 1.46 -8.60 16.94
CA GLN A 9 0.08 -9.08 16.89
C GLN A 9 -0.49 -9.03 15.46
N ILE A 10 -0.25 -7.94 14.73
CA ILE A 10 -0.69 -7.80 13.34
C ILE A 10 -0.02 -8.85 12.45
N ALA A 11 1.28 -9.08 12.61
CA ALA A 11 1.99 -10.13 11.86
C ALA A 11 1.44 -11.54 12.17
N LYS A 12 1.05 -11.80 13.43
CA LYS A 12 0.39 -13.05 13.82
C LYS A 12 -0.96 -13.24 13.10
N GLU A 13 -1.81 -12.21 13.07
CA GLU A 13 -3.09 -12.29 12.35
C GLU A 13 -2.89 -12.41 10.83
N MET A 14 -1.93 -11.68 10.23
CA MET A 14 -1.57 -11.81 8.82
C MET A 14 -1.28 -13.27 8.45
N ARG A 15 -0.49 -13.97 9.28
CA ARG A 15 -0.20 -15.41 9.10
C ARG A 15 -1.41 -16.29 9.32
N ARG A 16 -2.20 -16.00 10.35
CA ARG A 16 -3.43 -16.75 10.67
C ARG A 16 -4.41 -16.75 9.50
N TYR A 17 -4.55 -15.62 8.82
CA TYR A 17 -5.38 -15.47 7.63
C TYR A 17 -4.66 -15.83 6.32
N ASN A 18 -3.40 -16.29 6.38
CA ASN A 18 -2.57 -16.64 5.23
C ASN A 18 -2.47 -15.51 4.17
N LEU A 19 -2.39 -14.27 4.63
CA LEU A 19 -2.27 -13.10 3.76
C LEU A 19 -0.80 -12.93 3.34
N VAL A 20 -0.59 -12.59 2.07
CA VAL A 20 0.76 -12.29 1.54
C VAL A 20 1.07 -10.79 1.53
N VAL A 21 0.02 -9.97 1.49
CA VAL A 21 0.06 -8.51 1.56
C VAL A 21 -1.09 -8.06 2.46
N LEU A 22 -0.81 -7.18 3.41
CA LEU A 22 -1.81 -6.59 4.30
C LEU A 22 -1.67 -5.06 4.28
N GLY A 23 -2.72 -4.36 3.85
CA GLY A 23 -2.84 -2.91 3.96
C GLY A 23 -3.26 -2.51 5.37
N ILE A 24 -2.64 -1.47 5.91
CA ILE A 24 -2.92 -0.94 7.24
C ILE A 24 -3.09 0.57 7.12
N SER A 25 -4.18 1.09 7.68
CA SER A 25 -4.42 2.52 7.83
C SER A 25 -4.25 2.93 9.29
N GLU A 26 -4.12 4.23 9.56
CA GLU A 26 -3.98 4.80 10.89
C GLU A 26 -2.80 4.18 11.66
N THR A 27 -1.64 4.11 10.99
CA THR A 27 -0.45 3.47 11.55
C THR A 27 0.14 4.29 12.70
N HIS A 28 -0.02 5.62 12.64
CA HIS A 28 0.56 6.61 13.55
C HIS A 28 2.09 6.57 13.54
N TRP A 29 2.69 6.09 12.44
CA TRP A 29 4.12 6.21 12.21
C TRP A 29 4.41 7.61 11.65
N THR A 30 5.59 8.14 11.94
CA THR A 30 6.11 9.35 11.32
C THR A 30 7.03 8.98 10.16
N GLN A 31 7.14 9.89 9.18
CA GLN A 31 7.94 9.76 7.98
C GLN A 31 7.52 8.60 7.07
N ALA A 32 8.20 8.47 5.94
CA ALA A 32 8.09 7.32 5.05
C ALA A 32 9.32 6.43 5.17
N GLY A 33 9.12 5.11 5.20
CA GLY A 33 10.22 4.19 5.40
C GLY A 33 9.90 2.73 5.14
N LYS A 34 10.93 1.92 5.34
CA LYS A 34 10.89 0.47 5.19
C LYS A 34 11.59 -0.19 6.36
N GLN A 35 10.91 -1.10 7.05
CA GLN A 35 11.45 -1.83 8.18
C GLN A 35 11.15 -3.32 8.07
N ARG A 36 12.14 -4.17 8.37
CA ARG A 36 11.91 -5.60 8.56
C ARG A 36 11.57 -5.86 10.02
N LEU A 37 10.46 -6.54 10.27
CA LEU A 37 10.08 -6.97 11.61
C LEU A 37 10.93 -8.16 12.05
N ASN A 38 11.09 -8.34 13.36
CA ASN A 38 11.78 -9.51 13.94
C ASN A 38 11.10 -10.83 13.54
N THR A 39 9.81 -10.77 13.24
CA THR A 39 8.99 -11.88 12.78
C THR A 39 9.28 -12.26 11.32
N GLY A 40 9.94 -11.39 10.53
CA GLY A 40 10.42 -11.68 9.18
C GLY A 40 9.70 -10.91 8.05
N GLU A 41 8.49 -10.44 8.31
CA GLU A 41 7.70 -9.58 7.41
C GLU A 41 8.39 -8.24 7.16
N MET A 42 8.11 -7.64 6.01
CA MET A 42 8.59 -6.31 5.65
C MET A 42 7.43 -5.31 5.72
N LEU A 43 7.62 -4.24 6.46
CA LEU A 43 6.69 -3.12 6.55
C LEU A 43 7.18 -1.97 5.68
N LEU A 44 6.32 -1.49 4.78
CA LEU A 44 6.48 -0.24 4.05
C LEU A 44 5.48 0.74 4.63
N TYR A 45 5.89 1.93 5.04
CA TYR A 45 5.00 2.88 5.70
C TYR A 45 5.19 4.29 5.17
N SER A 46 4.11 5.06 5.27
CA SER A 46 4.07 6.51 5.09
C SER A 46 3.32 7.13 6.26
N GLY A 47 3.78 8.31 6.67
CA GLY A 47 3.40 8.97 7.91
C GLY A 47 3.81 10.44 7.87
N HIS A 48 3.32 11.22 8.83
CA HIS A 48 3.63 12.66 8.91
C HIS A 48 5.13 12.90 9.10
N GLU A 49 5.68 13.89 8.41
CA GLU A 49 7.11 14.24 8.55
C GLU A 49 7.43 14.83 9.92
N GLU A 50 6.49 15.56 10.51
CA GLU A 50 6.64 16.19 11.82
C GLU A 50 6.44 15.19 12.96
N GLU A 51 7.45 15.10 13.84
CA GLU A 51 7.45 14.22 15.02
C GLU A 51 6.32 14.54 16.02
N HIS A 52 5.82 15.79 16.01
CA HIS A 52 4.78 16.27 16.92
C HIS A 52 3.41 16.49 16.25
N ALA A 53 3.26 16.11 14.98
CA ALA A 53 1.96 16.15 14.34
C ALA A 53 0.97 15.23 15.08
N PRO A 54 -0.33 15.55 15.08
CA PRO A 54 -1.35 14.68 15.65
C PRO A 54 -1.18 13.25 15.11
N HIS A 55 -0.90 12.30 16.00
CA HIS A 55 -0.68 10.89 15.68
C HIS A 55 -1.99 10.20 15.29
N THR A 56 -2.67 10.67 14.25
CA THR A 56 -4.00 10.20 13.83
C THR A 56 -4.01 9.61 12.44
N GLN A 57 -2.89 9.65 11.72
CA GLN A 57 -2.83 9.35 10.29
C GLN A 57 -1.61 8.47 9.96
N GLY A 58 -1.50 8.06 8.69
CA GLY A 58 -0.46 7.18 8.20
C GLY A 58 -1.00 5.90 7.57
N VAL A 59 -0.29 5.38 6.58
CA VAL A 59 -0.61 4.11 5.91
C VAL A 59 0.61 3.21 5.88
N ALA A 60 0.38 1.90 5.84
CA ALA A 60 1.43 0.93 5.62
C ALA A 60 0.95 -0.27 4.83
N LEU A 61 1.91 -0.98 4.25
CA LEU A 61 1.75 -2.31 3.69
C LEU A 61 2.72 -3.25 4.40
N MET A 62 2.18 -4.31 4.99
CA MET A 62 2.95 -5.42 5.52
C MET A 62 3.03 -6.52 4.47
N LEU A 63 4.25 -6.95 4.15
CA LEU A 63 4.57 -7.89 3.10
C LEU A 63 5.16 -9.16 3.72
N PHE A 64 4.57 -10.29 3.37
CA PHE A 64 5.17 -11.60 3.65
C PHE A 64 6.34 -11.84 2.70
N GLU A 65 7.14 -12.88 2.97
CA GLU A 65 8.35 -13.18 2.20
C GLU A 65 8.10 -13.27 0.69
N VAL A 66 7.04 -13.95 0.27
CA VAL A 66 6.71 -14.12 -1.15
C VAL A 66 6.44 -12.78 -1.84
N ALA A 67 5.66 -11.89 -1.20
CA ALA A 67 5.36 -10.57 -1.74
C ALA A 67 6.59 -9.66 -1.71
N ARG A 68 7.40 -9.72 -0.65
CA ARG A 68 8.68 -9.00 -0.56
C ARG A 68 9.61 -9.37 -1.69
N ASN A 69 9.74 -10.66 -2.01
CA ASN A 69 10.63 -11.14 -3.07
C ASN A 69 10.12 -10.75 -4.47
N ALA A 70 8.82 -10.51 -4.61
CA ALA A 70 8.21 -10.01 -5.84
C ALA A 70 8.21 -8.47 -5.94
N LEU A 71 8.64 -7.74 -4.91
CA LEU A 71 8.62 -6.28 -4.87
C LEU A 71 9.56 -5.70 -5.93
N VAL A 72 9.01 -4.87 -6.84
CA VAL A 72 9.77 -4.13 -7.85
C VAL A 72 10.15 -2.75 -7.32
N GLY A 73 9.22 -2.09 -6.62
CA GLY A 73 9.45 -0.77 -6.06
C GLY A 73 8.24 -0.25 -5.29
N TRP A 74 8.44 0.80 -4.50
CA TRP A 74 7.37 1.49 -3.78
C TRP A 74 7.66 2.98 -3.71
N LYS A 75 6.61 3.78 -3.52
CA LYS A 75 6.68 5.22 -3.36
C LYS A 75 5.55 5.71 -2.45
N SER A 76 5.88 6.54 -1.46
CA SER A 76 4.90 7.33 -0.72
C SER A 76 4.52 8.59 -1.49
N HIS A 77 3.26 9.01 -1.37
CA HIS A 77 2.76 10.28 -1.87
C HIS A 77 1.96 10.92 -0.72
N GLY A 78 2.61 11.79 0.03
CA GLY A 78 2.13 12.25 1.32
C GLY A 78 2.04 11.12 2.36
N PHE A 79 1.48 11.44 3.52
CA PHE A 79 1.39 10.53 4.65
C PHE A 79 0.23 9.52 4.53
N ARG A 80 -0.74 9.75 3.62
CA ARG A 80 -1.95 8.92 3.46
C ARG A 80 -1.88 7.93 2.32
N ILE A 81 -0.87 7.97 1.46
CA ILE A 81 -0.83 7.15 0.24
C ILE A 81 0.51 6.47 0.10
N ILE A 82 0.46 5.17 -0.16
CA ILE A 82 1.61 4.39 -0.58
C ILE A 82 1.25 3.57 -1.82
N LYS A 83 2.08 3.69 -2.86
CA LYS A 83 2.04 2.82 -4.04
C LYS A 83 3.13 1.77 -3.91
N VAL A 84 2.79 0.54 -4.23
CA VAL A 84 3.72 -0.58 -4.29
C VAL A 84 3.51 -1.35 -5.60
N SER A 85 4.62 -1.70 -6.25
CA SER A 85 4.63 -2.43 -7.52
C SER A 85 5.30 -3.79 -7.33
N PHE A 86 4.67 -4.85 -7.83
CA PHE A 86 5.14 -6.23 -7.74
C PHE A 86 5.30 -6.83 -9.13
N LYS A 87 6.31 -7.68 -9.29
CA LYS A 87 6.48 -8.55 -10.45
C LYS A 87 5.46 -9.67 -10.36
N THR A 88 4.71 -9.90 -11.43
CA THR A 88 3.83 -11.07 -11.51
C THR A 88 4.55 -12.25 -12.13
N LYS A 89 3.93 -13.44 -12.08
CA LYS A 89 4.45 -14.62 -12.79
C LYS A 89 4.39 -14.46 -14.31
N LYS A 90 3.49 -13.60 -14.82
CA LYS A 90 3.39 -13.33 -16.25
C LYS A 90 4.41 -12.25 -16.61
N GLU A 91 5.34 -12.62 -17.49
CA GLU A 91 6.37 -11.71 -17.97
C GLU A 91 5.76 -10.46 -18.61
N GLY A 92 6.42 -9.31 -18.41
CA GLY A 92 5.92 -8.01 -18.87
C GLY A 92 4.75 -7.43 -18.06
N ILE A 93 4.15 -8.18 -17.12
CA ILE A 93 3.04 -7.69 -16.28
C ILE A 93 3.52 -7.39 -14.86
N THR A 94 3.25 -6.16 -14.42
CA THR A 94 3.42 -5.71 -13.04
C THR A 94 2.06 -5.52 -12.38
N MET A 95 1.95 -5.89 -11.11
CA MET A 95 0.78 -5.62 -10.28
C MET A 95 1.07 -4.40 -9.42
N ASN A 96 0.17 -3.42 -9.41
CA ASN A 96 0.28 -2.23 -8.57
C ASN A 96 -0.78 -2.28 -7.48
N ILE A 97 -0.38 -2.01 -6.24
CA ILE A 97 -1.27 -1.83 -5.09
C ILE A 97 -1.11 -0.39 -4.63
N ILE A 98 -2.23 0.30 -4.44
CA ILE A 98 -2.27 1.63 -3.83
C ILE A 98 -3.04 1.47 -2.53
N GLN A 99 -2.36 1.64 -1.40
CA GLN A 99 -3.01 1.73 -0.10
C GLN A 99 -3.20 3.21 0.19
N CYS A 100 -4.45 3.60 0.44
CA CYS A 100 -4.80 4.96 0.82
C CYS A 100 -5.72 4.95 2.04
N TYR A 101 -5.64 6.04 2.81
CA TYR A 101 -6.66 6.40 3.79
C TYR A 101 -7.31 7.70 3.34
N ALA A 102 -8.63 7.69 3.15
CA ALA A 102 -9.34 8.84 2.64
C ALA A 102 -9.62 9.85 3.78
N PRO A 103 -9.57 11.16 3.49
CA PRO A 103 -10.05 12.18 4.41
C PRO A 103 -11.50 11.91 4.85
N THR A 104 -11.82 12.23 6.11
CA THR A 104 -13.21 12.16 6.59
C THR A 104 -13.98 13.42 6.23
N ASN A 105 -15.31 13.37 6.17
CA ASN A 105 -16.12 14.56 5.83
C ASN A 105 -16.01 15.69 6.88
N ASP A 106 -15.69 15.33 8.13
CA ASP A 106 -15.65 16.25 9.27
C ASP A 106 -14.25 16.78 9.55
N SER A 107 -13.22 16.24 8.89
CA SER A 107 -11.86 16.72 9.03
C SER A 107 -11.66 17.97 8.19
N ASN A 108 -10.95 18.96 8.73
CA ASN A 108 -10.46 20.14 8.01
C ASN A 108 -9.34 19.78 7.00
N ASP A 109 -9.36 18.54 6.51
CA ASP A 109 -8.40 18.00 5.58
C ASP A 109 -8.34 18.92 4.37
N THR A 110 -7.13 19.36 4.09
CA THR A 110 -6.92 20.46 3.16
C THR A 110 -7.32 20.02 1.76
N ILE A 111 -7.79 20.97 0.95
CA ILE A 111 -8.01 20.76 -0.49
C ILE A 111 -6.76 20.13 -1.13
N GLU A 112 -5.57 20.46 -0.62
CA GLU A 112 -4.29 19.93 -1.07
C GLU A 112 -4.17 18.41 -0.91
N GLU A 113 -4.55 17.83 0.22
CA GLU A 113 -4.49 16.38 0.42
C GLU A 113 -5.44 15.62 -0.51
N HIS A 114 -6.64 16.16 -0.72
CA HIS A 114 -7.60 15.60 -1.68
C HIS A 114 -7.10 15.72 -3.12
N MET A 115 -6.44 16.83 -3.45
CA MET A 115 -5.83 17.05 -4.76
C MET A 115 -4.62 16.15 -4.98
N GLU A 116 -3.80 15.89 -3.97
CA GLU A 116 -2.68 14.95 -4.03
C GLU A 116 -3.17 13.52 -4.28
N LEU A 117 -4.23 13.09 -3.56
CA LEU A 117 -4.88 11.80 -3.80
C LEU A 117 -5.40 11.66 -5.23
N LYS A 118 -6.14 12.67 -5.71
CA LYS A 118 -6.66 12.70 -7.08
C LYS A 118 -5.53 12.67 -8.11
N THR A 119 -4.49 13.46 -7.92
CA THR A 119 -3.33 13.55 -8.83
C THR A 119 -2.59 12.21 -8.88
N THR A 120 -2.32 11.62 -7.72
CA THR A 120 -1.66 10.31 -7.61
C THR A 120 -2.47 9.22 -8.29
N PHE A 121 -3.78 9.18 -8.04
CA PHE A 121 -4.66 8.20 -8.68
C PHE A 121 -4.67 8.39 -10.21
N ASN A 122 -4.85 9.62 -10.69
CA ASN A 122 -4.89 9.93 -12.13
C ASN A 122 -3.56 9.61 -12.83
N GLN A 123 -2.41 9.87 -12.20
CA GLN A 123 -1.09 9.50 -12.71
C GLN A 123 -1.01 8.00 -13.02
N TYR A 124 -1.65 7.16 -12.20
CA TYR A 124 -1.60 5.71 -12.36
C TYR A 124 -2.77 5.12 -13.16
N GLN A 125 -3.85 5.88 -13.39
CA GLN A 125 -4.89 5.50 -14.34
C GLN A 125 -4.40 5.55 -15.79
N GLY A 126 -3.55 6.52 -16.15
CA GLY A 126 -3.00 6.70 -17.50
C GLY A 126 -1.95 5.66 -17.93
N ALA A 127 -1.55 4.74 -17.04
CA ALA A 127 -0.53 3.73 -17.31
C ALA A 127 -1.11 2.32 -17.57
N ASN A 128 -2.44 2.18 -17.68
CA ASN A 128 -3.06 0.90 -17.97
C ASN A 128 -2.90 0.55 -19.46
N LEU A 129 -2.08 -0.48 -19.70
CA LEU A 129 -2.00 -1.22 -20.96
C LEU A 129 -3.41 -1.53 -21.48
N GLN A 130 -3.63 -1.27 -22.76
CA GLN A 130 -4.82 -1.75 -23.47
C GLN A 130 -4.90 -3.27 -23.28
N TYR A 131 -5.92 -3.71 -22.56
CA TYR A 131 -6.24 -5.12 -22.49
C TYR A 131 -6.93 -5.50 -23.81
N GLU A 132 -6.14 -5.84 -24.83
CA GLU A 132 -6.70 -6.54 -25.99
C GLU A 132 -7.13 -7.93 -25.52
N ARG A 133 -8.46 -8.09 -25.39
CA ARG A 133 -9.09 -9.39 -25.20
C ARG A 133 -8.77 -10.21 -26.46
N GLN A 134 -7.73 -11.05 -26.44
CA GLN A 134 -7.56 -12.07 -27.46
C GLN A 134 -8.81 -12.95 -27.43
N GLY A 135 -9.59 -12.90 -28.51
CA GLY A 135 -10.85 -13.62 -28.63
C GLY A 135 -10.61 -15.12 -28.45
N SER A 136 -11.05 -15.65 -27.32
CA SER A 136 -11.31 -17.08 -27.19
C SER A 136 -12.56 -17.38 -28.01
N SER A 137 -12.34 -17.87 -29.22
CA SER A 137 -13.33 -18.64 -29.95
C SER A 137 -13.57 -19.92 -29.17
N THR A 138 -14.69 -20.01 -28.47
CA THR A 138 -15.30 -21.30 -28.14
C THR A 138 -16.79 -21.14 -28.35
N VAL A 139 -17.20 -21.46 -29.57
CA VAL A 139 -18.59 -21.74 -29.93
C VAL A 139 -19.01 -22.95 -29.11
N TRP A 140 -20.02 -22.80 -28.27
CA TRP A 140 -20.75 -23.94 -27.72
C TRP A 140 -21.92 -24.21 -28.67
N SER A 141 -21.80 -25.32 -29.40
CA SER A 141 -22.91 -26.04 -30.03
C SER A 141 -23.69 -26.81 -28.97
#